data_AF-A0A1V5W1F5-F1
#
_entry.id   AF-A0A1V5W1F5-F1
#
_cell.length_a   1.000
_cell.length_b   1.000
_cell.length_c   1.000
_cell.angle_alpha   90.00
_cell.angle_beta   90.00
_cell.angle_gamma   90.00
#
_symmetry.space_group_name_H-M   'P 1'
#
loop_
_entity.id
_entity.type
_entity.pdbx_description
1 polymer ?
#
loop_
_entity_poly.entity_id
_entity_poly.type
_entity_poly.pdbx_seq_one_letter_code
_entity_poly.pdbx_strand_id
1 'polypeptide(L)'
;MKKFFKLFIAFFILLSLYGYGESSTRDEDRFFPSENIDKDMESFSAADSFSTKGIQYGLILNPLYLYEDNDRGKLGSYIINARLWGKVYLWDNAFLYLRVKNSYLGTTVTEGAYSSVESDNVIDLDLSYISSNFNNGAIVISAGRKFYSIGTGLVLNGRGDGGEISLSTSIFTINILGLYTGLLLKDNNPYGLSDRDIADGAKRTFAGATVSADFWNQKLYIFGLAQIDNGKEDETSKSKYNSQYYGIGIEGVLKDLSYFAEFITEQGKSYISGSDEKSSIKSFGFNSGIDYFFSLPLNPAIILQYSYGSGDKDRSSVKSPTQIAGSTGDALALYTLEHFLEDML
;
A
#
# COMPACT_ATOMS: atom_id res chain seq x y z
N MET A 1 12.00 24.51 -29.56
CA MET A 1 11.95 23.27 -28.73
C MET A 1 13.30 22.51 -28.63
N LYS A 2 14.03 22.22 -29.72
CA LYS A 2 15.31 21.48 -29.65
C LYS A 2 16.48 22.17 -28.89
N LYS A 3 16.47 23.51 -28.74
CA LYS A 3 17.51 24.26 -28.01
C LYS A 3 17.33 24.25 -26.48
N PHE A 4 16.10 24.20 -25.99
CA PHE A 4 15.81 24.08 -24.55
C PHE A 4 16.14 22.70 -24.00
N PHE A 5 15.93 21.64 -24.80
CA PHE A 5 16.28 20.26 -24.43
C PHE A 5 17.79 20.04 -24.21
N LYS A 6 18.63 20.71 -25.01
CA LYS A 6 20.10 20.62 -24.87
C LYS A 6 20.62 21.42 -23.67
N LEU A 7 19.96 22.52 -23.31
CA LEU A 7 20.30 23.30 -22.12
C LEU A 7 19.92 22.55 -20.83
N PHE A 8 18.80 21.82 -20.85
CA PHE A 8 18.32 21.00 -19.74
C PHE A 8 19.27 19.83 -19.43
N ILE A 9 19.79 19.17 -20.46
CA ILE A 9 20.77 18.08 -20.32
C ILE A 9 22.11 18.61 -19.80
N ALA A 10 22.58 19.78 -20.29
CA ALA A 10 23.82 20.38 -19.80
C ALA A 10 23.74 20.84 -18.34
N PHE A 11 22.57 21.30 -17.88
CA PHE A 11 22.32 21.66 -16.48
C PHE A 11 22.37 20.43 -15.56
N PHE A 12 21.80 19.29 -15.98
CA PHE A 12 21.86 18.03 -15.23
C PHE A 12 23.27 17.43 -15.15
N ILE A 13 24.07 17.56 -16.21
CA ILE A 13 25.47 17.08 -16.23
C ILE A 13 26.38 17.96 -15.34
N LEU A 14 26.07 19.24 -15.15
CA LEU A 14 26.81 20.09 -14.22
C LEU A 14 26.46 19.82 -12.74
N LEU A 15 25.27 19.31 -12.45
CA LEU A 15 24.83 18.95 -11.10
C LEU A 15 25.37 17.59 -10.62
N SER A 16 25.82 16.72 -11.53
CA SER A 16 26.34 15.38 -11.19
C SER A 16 27.78 15.35 -10.66
N LEU A 17 28.39 16.50 -10.36
CA LEU A 17 29.78 16.60 -9.92
C LEU A 17 29.97 16.83 -8.41
N TYR A 18 28.89 16.87 -7.62
CA TYR A 18 28.99 17.02 -6.17
C TYR A 18 28.05 16.06 -5.45
N GLY A 19 28.63 15.22 -4.58
CA GLY A 19 27.91 14.54 -3.51
C GLY A 19 27.73 13.03 -3.73
N TYR A 20 28.47 12.25 -2.94
CA TYR A 20 28.03 10.91 -2.56
C TYR A 20 26.85 11.11 -1.60
N GLY A 21 25.65 10.75 -2.05
CA GLY A 21 24.46 10.68 -1.19
C GLY A 21 24.28 9.25 -0.71
N GLU A 22 24.20 9.05 0.60
CA GLU A 22 23.69 7.81 1.16
C GLU A 22 22.24 7.60 0.70
N SER A 23 21.85 6.33 0.55
CA SER A 23 20.48 5.90 0.31
C SER A 23 19.54 6.65 1.26
N SER A 24 18.60 7.44 0.72
CA SER A 24 17.53 8.00 1.54
C SER A 24 16.77 6.83 2.18
N THR A 25 16.96 6.69 3.49
CA THR A 25 16.02 5.97 4.34
C THR A 25 14.65 6.54 4.00
N ARG A 26 13.75 5.69 3.50
CA ARG A 26 12.36 6.07 3.25
C ARG A 26 11.81 6.58 4.57
N ASP A 27 11.63 7.90 4.67
CA ASP A 27 10.99 8.54 5.81
C ASP A 27 9.55 8.03 5.86
N GLU A 28 9.30 7.16 6.83
CA GLU A 28 8.01 6.61 7.17
C GLU A 28 7.28 7.57 8.09
N ASP A 29 6.47 8.43 7.49
CA ASP A 29 5.35 9.06 8.18
C ASP A 29 4.34 9.54 7.14
N ARG A 30 3.30 8.72 6.89
CA ARG A 30 2.07 9.14 6.20
C ARG A 30 0.85 8.39 6.73
N PHE A 31 0.30 8.94 7.80
CA PHE A 31 -1.12 9.10 8.17
C PHE A 31 -2.10 7.92 8.19
N PHE A 32 -1.77 6.75 7.68
CA PHE A 32 -2.13 5.57 8.46
C PHE A 32 -1.20 5.62 9.67
N PRO A 33 -1.58 5.19 10.90
CA PRO A 33 -0.53 4.64 11.74
C PRO A 33 0.18 3.69 10.79
N SER A 34 1.42 4.01 10.45
CA SER A 34 2.23 2.99 9.85
C SER A 34 2.04 1.86 10.86
N GLU A 35 1.46 0.73 10.41
CA GLU A 35 2.25 -0.45 10.62
C GLU A 35 3.60 0.04 10.11
N ASN A 36 4.46 0.53 11.03
CA ASN A 36 5.85 0.82 10.73
C ASN A 36 6.17 -0.29 9.75
N ILE A 37 6.74 0.01 8.58
CA ILE A 37 7.52 -1.06 7.98
C ILE A 37 8.35 -1.51 9.18
N ASP A 38 8.08 -2.74 9.62
CA ASP A 38 8.53 -3.25 10.92
C ASP A 38 9.95 -2.72 11.05
N LYS A 39 10.40 -2.01 12.10
CA LYS A 39 11.73 -1.34 12.04
C LYS A 39 12.84 -2.31 11.58
N ASP A 40 12.56 -3.60 11.72
CA ASP A 40 13.21 -4.76 11.13
C ASP A 40 13.17 -4.95 9.58
N MET A 41 12.48 -4.12 8.80
CA MET A 41 12.49 -4.03 7.32
C MET A 41 13.02 -2.66 6.83
N GLU A 42 13.47 -1.77 7.73
CA GLU A 42 14.32 -0.62 7.37
C GLU A 42 15.65 -1.08 6.75
N SER A 43 16.28 -0.18 5.99
CA SER A 43 17.51 -0.45 5.25
C SER A 43 18.71 -0.72 6.17
N PHE A 44 19.36 -1.86 5.88
CA PHE A 44 20.62 -2.39 6.39
C PHE A 44 21.71 -1.35 6.71
N SER A 45 22.53 -1.66 7.72
CA SER A 45 23.93 -1.24 7.74
C SER A 45 24.79 -2.28 7.01
N ALA A 46 25.83 -1.84 6.29
CA ALA A 46 26.71 -2.71 5.47
C ALA A 46 27.51 -3.79 6.24
N ALA A 47 27.26 -3.94 7.54
CA ALA A 47 27.97 -4.83 8.47
C ALA A 47 27.06 -5.90 9.12
N ASP A 48 25.80 -6.02 8.69
CA ASP A 48 24.87 -6.99 9.26
C ASP A 48 25.06 -8.39 8.66
N SER A 49 25.28 -9.38 9.54
CA SER A 49 25.46 -10.80 9.20
C SER A 49 24.99 -11.69 10.35
N PHE A 50 24.98 -13.01 10.16
CA PHE A 50 24.62 -13.93 11.25
C PHE A 50 25.51 -13.76 12.48
N SER A 51 26.80 -13.45 12.32
CA SER A 51 27.71 -13.28 13.47
C SER A 51 27.47 -11.97 14.23
N THR A 52 26.93 -10.93 13.59
CA THR A 52 26.69 -9.63 14.23
C THR A 52 25.29 -9.48 14.80
N LYS A 53 24.27 -10.08 14.15
CA LYS A 53 22.85 -9.92 14.51
C LYS A 53 22.12 -11.23 14.82
N GLY A 54 22.64 -12.37 14.37
CA GLY A 54 22.09 -13.69 14.66
C GLY A 54 20.62 -13.85 14.25
N ILE A 55 19.77 -14.19 15.23
CA ILE A 55 18.34 -14.40 15.08
C ILE A 55 17.59 -13.37 15.92
N GLN A 56 16.63 -12.69 15.31
CA GLN A 56 15.66 -11.83 15.98
C GLN A 56 14.27 -12.45 15.85
N TYR A 57 13.41 -12.21 16.84
CA TYR A 57 12.05 -12.69 16.83
C TYR A 57 11.17 -11.82 17.72
N GLY A 58 9.87 -11.86 17.48
CA GLY A 58 8.90 -11.10 18.26
C GLY A 58 7.48 -11.58 18.06
N LEU A 59 6.61 -11.07 18.92
CA LEU A 59 5.20 -11.39 18.95
C LEU A 59 4.41 -10.07 18.96
N ILE A 60 3.42 -9.98 18.08
CA ILE A 60 2.45 -8.89 18.04
C ILE A 60 1.09 -9.49 18.39
N LEU A 61 0.39 -8.89 19.35
CA LEU A 61 -0.96 -9.25 19.76
C LEU A 61 -1.85 -8.02 19.68
N ASN A 62 -2.83 -8.05 18.78
CA ASN A 62 -3.76 -6.95 18.55
C ASN A 62 -5.18 -7.45 18.79
N PRO A 63 -5.70 -7.36 20.03
CA PRO A 63 -7.10 -7.59 20.31
C PRO A 63 -7.94 -6.37 19.91
N LEU A 64 -9.03 -6.61 19.19
CA LEU A 64 -9.99 -5.60 18.77
C LEU A 64 -11.39 -6.08 19.13
N TYR A 65 -12.21 -5.22 19.73
CA TYR A 65 -13.64 -5.46 19.91
C TYR A 65 -14.41 -4.46 19.07
N LEU A 66 -15.39 -4.94 18.31
CA LEU A 66 -16.24 -4.13 17.46
C LEU A 66 -17.70 -4.42 17.81
N TYR A 67 -18.45 -3.35 18.06
CA TYR A 67 -19.88 -3.42 18.30
C TYR A 67 -20.59 -2.58 17.25
N GLU A 68 -21.52 -3.21 16.54
CA GLU A 68 -22.41 -2.56 15.58
C GLU A 68 -23.86 -2.77 16.01
N ASP A 69 -24.64 -1.69 15.98
CA ASP A 69 -26.07 -1.68 16.29
C ASP A 69 -26.76 -0.76 15.29
N ASN A 70 -27.68 -1.34 14.52
CA ASN A 70 -28.44 -0.62 13.50
C ASN A 70 -29.84 -1.23 13.35
N ASP A 71 -30.68 -0.61 12.50
CA ASP A 71 -32.05 -1.07 12.26
C ASP A 71 -32.14 -2.51 11.70
N ARG A 72 -31.03 -3.07 11.21
CA ARG A 72 -30.94 -4.42 10.64
C ARG A 72 -30.49 -5.47 11.64
N GLY A 73 -29.93 -5.09 12.79
CA GLY A 73 -29.51 -6.01 13.84
C GLY A 73 -28.32 -5.52 14.66
N LYS A 74 -27.79 -6.44 15.47
CA LYS A 74 -26.66 -6.19 16.38
C LYS A 74 -25.56 -7.20 16.14
N LEU A 75 -24.32 -6.73 16.14
CA LEU A 75 -23.13 -7.56 16.06
C LEU A 75 -22.08 -7.07 17.05
N GLY A 76 -21.85 -7.86 18.10
CA GLY A 76 -20.68 -7.72 18.95
C GLY A 76 -19.64 -8.77 18.58
N SER A 77 -18.51 -8.36 18.03
CA SER A 77 -17.43 -9.27 17.64
C SER A 77 -16.11 -8.88 18.29
N TYR A 78 -15.22 -9.85 18.47
CA TYR A 78 -13.82 -9.59 18.80
C TYR A 78 -12.92 -10.28 17.80
N ILE A 79 -11.85 -9.61 17.43
CA ILE A 79 -10.81 -10.12 16.55
C ILE A 79 -9.51 -10.11 17.35
N ILE A 80 -8.89 -11.28 17.51
CA ILE A 80 -7.56 -11.40 18.10
C ILE A 80 -6.60 -11.73 16.98
N ASN A 81 -5.78 -10.75 16.60
CA ASN A 81 -4.71 -10.96 15.64
C ASN A 81 -3.40 -11.22 16.38
N ALA A 82 -2.87 -12.43 16.27
CA ALA A 82 -1.55 -12.79 16.75
C ALA A 82 -0.59 -12.95 15.58
N ARG A 83 0.57 -12.30 15.63
CA ARG A 83 1.64 -12.47 14.61
C ARG A 83 2.93 -12.83 15.32
N LEU A 84 3.46 -14.00 15.02
CA LEU A 84 4.80 -14.42 15.43
C LEU A 84 5.75 -14.21 14.26
N TRP A 85 6.84 -13.49 14.47
CA TRP A 85 7.84 -13.24 13.44
C TRP A 85 9.23 -13.65 13.88
N GLY A 86 10.07 -13.95 12.90
CA GLY A 86 11.48 -14.26 13.07
C GLY A 86 12.28 -13.76 11.88
N LYS A 87 13.44 -13.17 12.16
CA LYS A 87 14.42 -12.69 11.17
C LYS A 87 15.76 -13.35 11.44
N VAL A 88 16.31 -13.99 10.41
CA VAL A 88 17.59 -14.68 10.47
C VAL A 88 18.54 -14.03 9.48
N TYR A 89 19.63 -13.46 9.97
CA TYR A 89 20.70 -12.96 9.10
C TYR A 89 21.47 -14.15 8.53
N LEU A 90 21.78 -14.12 7.24
CA LEU A 90 22.39 -15.24 6.54
C LEU A 90 23.89 -14.96 6.34
N TRP A 91 24.27 -14.59 5.13
CA TRP A 91 25.58 -14.03 4.81
C TRP A 91 25.55 -12.51 4.89
N ASP A 92 26.70 -11.87 4.61
CA ASP A 92 26.84 -10.41 4.64
C ASP A 92 25.74 -9.74 3.82
N ASN A 93 24.99 -8.85 4.49
CA ASN A 93 23.93 -8.05 3.90
C ASN A 93 22.74 -8.86 3.35
N ALA A 94 22.45 -10.04 3.92
CA ALA A 94 21.25 -10.81 3.58
C ALA A 94 20.52 -11.33 4.82
N PHE A 95 19.18 -11.41 4.73
CA PHE A 95 18.35 -12.02 5.77
C PHE A 95 17.15 -12.78 5.18
N LEU A 96 16.67 -13.75 5.95
CA LEU A 96 15.38 -14.40 5.78
C LEU A 96 14.42 -13.88 6.86
N TYR A 97 13.23 -13.43 6.46
CA TYR A 97 12.16 -13.02 7.38
C TYR A 97 10.96 -13.93 7.20
N LEU A 98 10.41 -14.39 8.32
CA LEU A 98 9.25 -15.26 8.41
C LEU A 98 8.26 -14.65 9.40
N ARG A 99 6.98 -14.62 9.05
CA ARG A 99 5.90 -14.19 9.94
C ARG A 99 4.69 -15.07 9.72
N VAL A 100 4.19 -15.67 10.79
CA VAL A 100 2.96 -16.46 10.81
C VAL A 100 1.90 -15.63 11.53
N LYS A 101 0.71 -15.54 10.94
CA LYS A 101 -0.44 -14.88 11.55
C LYS A 101 -1.50 -15.90 11.95
N ASN A 102 -2.20 -15.60 13.03
CA ASN A 102 -3.46 -16.22 13.43
C ASN A 102 -4.46 -15.09 13.69
N SER A 103 -5.56 -15.07 12.94
CA SER A 103 -6.67 -14.15 13.13
C SER A 103 -7.88 -14.93 13.61
N TYR A 104 -8.20 -14.77 14.89
CA TYR A 104 -9.38 -15.38 15.49
C TYR A 104 -10.51 -14.36 15.57
N LEU A 105 -11.62 -14.65 14.90
CA LEU A 105 -12.88 -13.92 15.02
C LEU A 105 -13.79 -14.68 15.97
N GLY A 106 -14.22 -14.03 17.05
CA GLY A 106 -15.28 -14.50 17.92
C GLY A 106 -16.48 -13.57 17.90
N THR A 107 -17.68 -14.13 18.09
CA THR A 107 -18.91 -13.35 18.24
C THR A 107 -19.44 -13.45 19.66
N THR A 108 -20.02 -12.35 20.15
CA THR A 108 -20.61 -12.22 21.50
C THR A 108 -22.10 -11.95 21.43
N VAL A 109 -22.54 -11.21 20.41
CA VAL A 109 -23.94 -10.91 20.12
C VAL A 109 -24.11 -10.99 18.61
N THR A 110 -25.11 -11.74 18.16
CA THR A 110 -25.53 -11.81 16.76
C THR A 110 -27.05 -11.76 16.67
N GLU A 111 -27.57 -10.70 16.06
CA GLU A 111 -29.02 -10.49 15.89
C GLU A 111 -29.35 -9.97 14.48
N GLY A 112 -30.57 -10.26 14.01
CA GLY A 112 -31.06 -9.76 12.73
C GLY A 112 -30.20 -10.21 11.54
N ALA A 113 -29.75 -9.26 10.73
CA ALA A 113 -28.93 -9.51 9.54
C ALA A 113 -27.58 -10.20 9.83
N TYR A 114 -27.14 -10.24 11.09
CA TYR A 114 -25.88 -10.85 11.51
C TYR A 114 -26.04 -12.25 12.11
N SER A 115 -27.25 -12.86 12.06
CA SER A 115 -27.53 -14.13 12.72
C SER A 115 -26.70 -15.32 12.20
N SER A 116 -26.14 -15.21 10.98
CA SER A 116 -25.28 -16.23 10.36
C SER A 116 -23.79 -15.98 10.55
N VAL A 117 -23.39 -14.94 11.28
CA VAL A 117 -21.97 -14.66 11.54
C VAL A 117 -21.49 -15.61 12.63
N GLU A 118 -20.63 -16.54 12.25
CA GLU A 118 -20.02 -17.51 13.17
C GLU A 118 -18.59 -17.10 13.53
N SER A 119 -18.08 -17.73 14.59
CA SER A 119 -16.67 -17.57 14.96
C SER A 119 -15.80 -18.32 13.94
N ASP A 120 -14.65 -17.74 13.58
CA ASP A 120 -13.75 -18.30 12.59
C ASP A 120 -12.28 -18.10 12.99
N ASN A 121 -11.38 -18.89 12.44
CA ASN A 121 -9.95 -18.83 12.66
C ASN A 121 -9.20 -18.98 11.35
N VAL A 122 -8.37 -17.99 11.02
CA VAL A 122 -7.46 -18.04 9.88
C VAL A 122 -6.01 -18.05 10.36
N ILE A 123 -5.31 -19.17 10.12
CA ILE A 123 -3.86 -19.29 10.28
C ILE A 123 -3.22 -19.25 8.90
N ASP A 124 -2.24 -18.38 8.71
CA ASP A 124 -1.59 -18.18 7.42
C ASP A 124 -0.11 -17.80 7.60
N LEU A 125 0.68 -18.14 6.58
CA LEU A 125 2.03 -17.62 6.43
C LEU A 125 1.93 -16.19 5.89
N ASP A 126 2.01 -15.22 6.80
CA ASP A 126 1.81 -13.80 6.50
C ASP A 126 2.93 -13.24 5.63
N LEU A 127 4.18 -13.43 6.05
CA LEU A 127 5.37 -13.04 5.29
C LEU A 127 6.41 -14.17 5.31
N SER A 128 7.12 -14.33 4.21
CA SER A 128 8.22 -15.29 4.05
C SER A 128 9.07 -14.88 2.87
N TYR A 129 10.13 -14.11 3.11
CA TYR A 129 10.98 -13.59 2.05
C TYR A 129 12.44 -13.50 2.45
N ILE A 130 13.29 -13.58 1.43
CA ILE A 130 14.71 -13.28 1.54
C ILE A 130 14.97 -11.89 0.96
N SER A 131 15.87 -11.12 1.58
CA SER A 131 16.37 -9.87 1.03
C SER A 131 17.89 -9.83 1.12
N SER A 132 18.52 -9.29 0.07
CA SER A 132 19.96 -9.13 0.00
C SER A 132 20.31 -7.76 -0.58
N ASN A 133 21.30 -7.12 0.02
CA ASN A 133 21.89 -5.87 -0.47
C ASN A 133 23.27 -6.13 -1.07
N PHE A 134 23.56 -5.45 -2.16
CA PHE A 134 24.85 -5.46 -2.84
C PHE A 134 25.35 -4.03 -3.01
N ASN A 135 26.67 -3.88 -3.15
CA ASN A 135 27.32 -2.58 -3.40
C ASN A 135 26.88 -1.48 -2.42
N ASN A 136 26.94 -1.77 -1.11
CA ASN A 136 26.53 -0.87 -0.03
C ASN A 136 25.08 -0.35 -0.16
N GLY A 137 24.16 -1.18 -0.65
CA GLY A 137 22.74 -0.82 -0.80
C GLY A 137 22.38 -0.18 -2.14
N ALA A 138 23.33 -0.01 -3.06
CA ALA A 138 23.03 0.45 -4.41
C ALA A 138 22.16 -0.55 -5.20
N ILE A 139 22.19 -1.83 -4.83
CA ILE A 139 21.31 -2.85 -5.40
C ILE A 139 20.67 -3.61 -4.24
N VAL A 140 19.34 -3.64 -4.19
CA VAL A 140 18.56 -4.43 -3.23
C VAL A 140 17.70 -5.40 -4.00
N ILE A 141 17.79 -6.68 -3.65
CA ILE A 141 16.96 -7.74 -4.23
C ILE A 141 16.16 -8.38 -3.11
N SER A 142 14.88 -8.60 -3.34
CA SER A 142 14.02 -9.33 -2.41
C SER A 142 13.08 -10.27 -3.16
N ALA A 143 12.83 -11.44 -2.59
CA ALA A 143 11.97 -12.45 -3.18
C ALA A 143 11.26 -13.28 -2.13
N GLY A 144 10.01 -13.65 -2.40
CA GLY A 144 9.14 -14.42 -1.53
C GLY A 144 7.80 -13.71 -1.27
N ARG A 145 7.13 -14.11 -0.19
CA ARG A 145 5.91 -13.46 0.29
C ARG A 145 6.26 -12.24 1.10
N LYS A 146 6.00 -11.05 0.57
CA LYS A 146 6.27 -9.78 1.26
C LYS A 146 5.20 -8.73 0.94
N PHE A 147 5.35 -7.58 1.58
CA PHE A 147 4.57 -6.39 1.29
C PHE A 147 5.14 -5.62 0.09
N TYR A 148 4.26 -5.14 -0.79
CA TYR A 148 4.59 -4.37 -1.97
C TYR A 148 3.76 -3.09 -1.98
N SER A 149 4.40 -1.98 -2.36
CA SER A 149 3.75 -0.68 -2.51
C SER A 149 4.34 0.10 -3.68
N ILE A 150 3.53 0.91 -4.34
CA ILE A 150 3.95 1.87 -5.38
C ILE A 150 3.34 3.23 -5.10
N GLY A 151 4.15 4.29 -5.25
CA GLY A 151 3.72 5.66 -5.09
C GLY A 151 3.24 5.92 -3.66
N THR A 152 2.06 6.55 -3.52
CA THR A 152 1.41 6.75 -2.21
C THR A 152 0.75 5.49 -1.64
N GLY A 153 0.81 4.37 -2.36
CA GLY A 153 0.06 3.15 -2.02
C GLY A 153 -1.38 3.14 -2.52
N LEU A 154 -1.84 4.19 -3.21
CA LEU A 154 -3.22 4.25 -3.71
C LEU A 154 -3.52 3.15 -4.76
N VAL A 155 -2.54 2.82 -5.61
CA VAL A 155 -2.70 1.83 -6.69
C VAL A 155 -2.34 0.42 -6.25
N LEU A 156 -1.28 0.28 -5.45
CA LEU A 156 -0.81 -1.00 -4.94
C LEU A 156 -0.28 -0.76 -3.54
N ASN A 157 -0.88 -1.42 -2.56
CA ASN A 157 -0.45 -1.44 -1.17
C ASN A 157 -0.92 -2.73 -0.53
N GLY A 158 -0.09 -3.77 -0.58
CA GLY A 158 -0.53 -5.09 -0.13
C GLY A 158 0.52 -6.18 -0.22
N ARG A 159 0.16 -7.36 0.29
CA ARG A 159 1.02 -8.54 0.28
C ARG A 159 0.91 -9.29 -1.05
N GLY A 160 1.94 -10.05 -1.37
CA GLY A 160 1.93 -11.01 -2.47
C GLY A 160 3.16 -11.89 -2.49
N ASP A 161 3.15 -12.90 -3.33
CA ASP A 161 4.28 -13.79 -3.59
C ASP A 161 4.99 -13.32 -4.86
N GLY A 162 6.26 -12.92 -4.76
CA GLY A 162 6.94 -12.32 -5.90
C GLY A 162 8.39 -11.92 -5.66
N GLY A 163 8.83 -10.90 -6.39
CA GLY A 163 10.15 -10.31 -6.22
C GLY A 163 10.18 -8.81 -6.52
N GLU A 164 11.14 -8.13 -5.92
CA GLU A 164 11.42 -6.71 -6.14
C GLU A 164 12.93 -6.48 -6.22
N ILE A 165 13.35 -5.63 -7.16
CA ILE A 165 14.71 -5.17 -7.34
C ILE A 165 14.71 -3.65 -7.26
N SER A 166 15.50 -3.09 -6.35
CA SER A 166 15.81 -1.66 -6.29
C SER A 166 17.24 -1.42 -6.77
N LEU A 167 17.39 -0.44 -7.67
CA LEU A 167 18.66 0.03 -8.20
C LEU A 167 18.78 1.52 -7.86
N SER A 168 19.68 1.85 -6.95
CA SER A 168 19.91 3.22 -6.50
C SER A 168 21.20 3.75 -7.11
N THR A 169 21.12 4.94 -7.69
CA THR A 169 22.27 5.74 -8.14
C THR A 169 22.32 7.05 -7.37
N SER A 170 23.31 7.89 -7.62
CA SER A 170 23.39 9.22 -6.99
C SER A 170 22.29 10.20 -7.44
N ILE A 171 21.57 9.90 -8.54
CA ILE A 171 20.60 10.83 -9.15
C ILE A 171 19.19 10.25 -9.14
N PHE A 172 19.07 8.95 -9.38
CA PHE A 172 17.77 8.29 -9.47
C PHE A 172 17.78 6.91 -8.82
N THR A 173 16.59 6.49 -8.41
CA THR A 173 16.31 5.14 -7.90
C THR A 173 15.25 4.50 -8.77
N ILE A 174 15.52 3.27 -9.21
CA ILE A 174 14.59 2.46 -10.01
C ILE A 174 14.16 1.27 -9.16
N ASN A 175 12.86 1.13 -8.91
CA ASN A 175 12.27 -0.04 -8.27
C ASN A 175 11.47 -0.82 -9.31
N ILE A 176 11.73 -2.11 -9.46
CA ILE A 176 11.02 -3.02 -10.36
C ILE A 176 10.43 -4.13 -9.52
N LEU A 177 9.14 -4.42 -9.70
CA LEU A 177 8.45 -5.46 -8.95
C LEU A 177 7.58 -6.34 -9.83
N GLY A 178 7.36 -7.56 -9.35
CA GLY A 178 6.35 -8.46 -9.85
C GLY A 178 5.83 -9.35 -8.72
N LEU A 179 4.51 -9.49 -8.60
CA LEU A 179 3.89 -10.31 -7.56
C LEU A 179 2.64 -11.02 -8.05
N TYR A 180 2.28 -12.09 -7.33
CA TYR A 180 1.04 -12.84 -7.48
C TYR A 180 0.34 -12.94 -6.12
N THR A 181 -0.96 -12.69 -6.11
CA THR A 181 -1.77 -12.62 -4.87
C THR A 181 -2.59 -13.88 -4.59
N GLY A 182 -2.69 -14.80 -5.55
CA GLY A 182 -3.62 -15.92 -5.47
C GLY A 182 -3.25 -17.06 -4.52
N LEU A 183 -2.14 -16.96 -3.79
CA LEU A 183 -1.76 -17.91 -2.73
C LEU A 183 -2.05 -17.34 -1.33
N LEU A 184 -2.59 -16.12 -1.24
CA LEU A 184 -2.96 -15.49 0.03
C LEU A 184 -4.34 -15.98 0.46
N LEU A 185 -4.49 -16.24 1.76
CA LEU A 185 -5.80 -16.51 2.34
C LEU A 185 -6.55 -15.20 2.59
N LYS A 186 -7.86 -15.19 2.34
CA LYS A 186 -8.74 -14.06 2.65
C LYS A 186 -8.79 -13.88 4.18
N ASP A 187 -8.63 -12.65 4.64
CA ASP A 187 -8.76 -12.31 6.06
C ASP A 187 -10.24 -12.31 6.50
N ASN A 188 -10.50 -12.64 7.76
CA ASN A 188 -11.84 -12.61 8.36
C ASN A 188 -12.40 -11.19 8.31
N ASN A 189 -13.56 -11.01 7.67
CA ASN A 189 -14.20 -9.72 7.50
C ASN A 189 -15.72 -9.85 7.67
N PRO A 190 -16.21 -9.93 8.92
CA PRO A 190 -17.65 -10.10 9.18
C PRO A 190 -18.47 -8.84 8.81
N TYR A 191 -17.80 -7.72 8.53
CA TYR A 191 -18.40 -6.43 8.18
C TYR A 191 -18.46 -6.20 6.66
N GLY A 192 -18.03 -7.18 5.86
CA GLY A 192 -18.10 -7.14 4.40
C GLY A 192 -17.37 -5.98 3.74
N LEU A 193 -16.39 -5.38 4.44
CA LEU A 193 -15.60 -4.23 3.97
C LEU A 193 -14.78 -4.53 2.69
N SER A 194 -14.70 -5.79 2.26
CA SER A 194 -13.97 -6.23 1.07
C SER A 194 -14.52 -7.56 0.50
N ASP A 195 -15.83 -7.64 0.26
CA ASP A 195 -16.50 -8.86 -0.23
C ASP A 195 -16.56 -9.03 -1.75
N ARG A 196 -15.94 -8.12 -2.51
CA ARG A 196 -15.98 -8.20 -3.98
C ARG A 196 -15.15 -9.34 -4.58
N ASP A 197 -14.28 -9.98 -3.81
CA ASP A 197 -13.50 -11.11 -4.27
C ASP A 197 -14.06 -12.41 -3.65
N ILE A 198 -14.44 -13.34 -4.54
CA ILE A 198 -15.02 -14.66 -4.27
C ILE A 198 -14.19 -15.39 -3.20
N ALA A 199 -14.84 -16.24 -2.40
CA ALA A 199 -14.39 -17.02 -1.24
C ALA A 199 -12.90 -17.44 -1.14
N ASP A 200 -12.17 -17.55 -2.26
CA ASP A 200 -10.76 -17.92 -2.36
C ASP A 200 -9.76 -16.73 -2.40
N GLY A 201 -10.22 -15.48 -2.27
CA GLY A 201 -9.39 -14.28 -2.37
C GLY A 201 -9.04 -13.87 -3.81
N ALA A 202 -8.44 -12.68 -3.95
CA ALA A 202 -8.12 -12.10 -5.25
C ALA A 202 -6.92 -12.80 -5.91
N LYS A 203 -7.12 -13.42 -7.07
CA LYS A 203 -6.03 -14.10 -7.82
C LYS A 203 -5.51 -13.17 -8.91
N ARG A 204 -4.64 -12.22 -8.55
CA ARG A 204 -4.10 -11.20 -9.48
C ARG A 204 -2.59 -11.27 -9.61
N THR A 205 -2.09 -11.06 -10.82
CA THR A 205 -0.66 -10.83 -11.10
C THR A 205 -0.43 -9.35 -11.33
N PHE A 206 0.62 -8.82 -10.71
CA PHE A 206 1.05 -7.45 -10.89
C PHE A 206 2.49 -7.40 -11.39
N ALA A 207 2.80 -6.45 -12.27
CA ALA A 207 4.16 -6.16 -12.71
C ALA A 207 4.30 -4.66 -12.94
N GLY A 208 5.33 -4.04 -12.35
CA GLY A 208 5.47 -2.59 -12.40
C GLY A 208 6.87 -2.11 -12.11
N ALA A 209 7.06 -0.81 -12.35
CA ALA A 209 8.30 -0.13 -12.02
C ALA A 209 8.04 1.32 -11.61
N THR A 210 8.89 1.83 -10.73
CA THR A 210 8.93 3.23 -10.30
C THR A 210 10.32 3.79 -10.54
N VAL A 211 10.41 5.00 -11.07
CA VAL A 211 11.65 5.77 -11.17
C VAL A 211 11.48 7.04 -10.34
N SER A 212 12.38 7.29 -9.41
CA SER A 212 12.39 8.50 -8.58
C SER A 212 13.71 9.23 -8.63
N ALA A 213 13.69 10.53 -8.38
CA ALA A 213 14.87 11.37 -8.24
C ALA A 213 14.68 12.33 -7.06
N ASP A 214 15.69 12.40 -6.20
CA ASP A 214 15.72 13.28 -5.04
C ASP A 214 16.45 14.59 -5.39
N PHE A 215 15.90 15.73 -4.98
CA PHE A 215 16.47 17.07 -5.17
C PHE A 215 15.96 18.02 -4.09
N TRP A 216 16.85 18.76 -3.41
CA TRP A 216 16.48 19.81 -2.44
C TRP A 216 15.42 19.39 -1.40
N ASN A 217 15.60 18.20 -0.79
CA ASN A 217 14.64 17.59 0.16
C ASN A 217 13.25 17.32 -0.44
N GLN A 218 13.18 17.22 -1.76
CA GLN A 218 12.02 16.81 -2.53
C GLN A 218 12.36 15.52 -3.28
N LYS A 219 11.34 14.74 -3.58
CA LYS A 219 11.41 13.57 -4.43
C LYS A 219 10.32 13.63 -5.46
N LEU A 220 10.71 13.57 -6.73
CA LEU A 220 9.80 13.40 -7.85
C LEU A 220 9.87 11.93 -8.28
N TYR A 221 8.72 11.33 -8.55
CA TYR A 221 8.67 9.95 -9.04
C TYR A 221 7.60 9.77 -10.11
N ILE A 222 7.84 8.80 -10.98
CA ILE A 222 6.89 8.29 -11.95
C ILE A 222 6.82 6.78 -11.84
N PHE A 223 5.66 6.19 -12.12
CA PHE A 223 5.52 4.74 -12.10
C PHE A 223 4.55 4.24 -13.17
N GLY A 224 4.72 2.95 -13.49
CA GLY A 224 3.78 2.16 -14.27
C GLY A 224 3.52 0.82 -13.59
N LEU A 225 2.28 0.36 -13.59
CA LEU A 225 1.87 -0.92 -13.04
C LEU A 225 0.85 -1.58 -13.96
N ALA A 226 1.06 -2.84 -14.32
CA ALA A 226 0.07 -3.67 -14.99
C ALA A 226 -0.51 -4.67 -13.99
N GLN A 227 -1.82 -4.87 -14.05
CA GLN A 227 -2.57 -5.89 -13.32
C GLN A 227 -3.27 -6.82 -14.30
N ILE A 228 -3.15 -8.12 -14.04
CA ILE A 228 -3.86 -9.18 -14.75
C ILE A 228 -4.67 -9.98 -13.73
N ASP A 229 -5.97 -10.10 -13.99
CA ASP A 229 -6.87 -10.93 -13.19
C ASP A 229 -6.84 -12.38 -13.68
N ASN A 230 -6.46 -13.28 -12.77
CA ASN A 230 -6.40 -14.73 -12.98
C ASN A 230 -7.50 -15.45 -12.18
N GLY A 231 -8.51 -14.74 -11.70
CA GLY A 231 -9.70 -15.33 -11.10
C GLY A 231 -10.36 -16.35 -12.05
N LYS A 232 -10.92 -17.42 -11.46
CA LYS A 232 -11.76 -18.36 -12.22
C LYS A 232 -13.03 -17.62 -12.64
N GLU A 233 -13.40 -17.78 -13.91
CA GLU A 233 -14.66 -17.28 -14.44
C GLU A 233 -15.54 -18.49 -14.78
N ASP A 234 -16.79 -18.44 -14.35
CA ASP A 234 -17.81 -19.39 -14.79
C ASP A 234 -18.55 -18.83 -16.03
N GLU A 235 -19.20 -19.70 -16.80
CA GLU A 235 -19.93 -19.31 -18.02
C GLU A 235 -20.99 -18.23 -17.79
N THR A 236 -21.50 -18.11 -16.56
CA THR A 236 -22.54 -17.17 -16.15
C THR A 236 -22.03 -15.92 -15.43
N SER A 237 -20.75 -15.86 -15.06
CA SER A 237 -20.18 -14.73 -14.29
C SER A 237 -18.75 -14.43 -14.73
N LYS A 238 -18.63 -13.62 -15.79
CA LYS A 238 -17.35 -13.07 -16.26
C LYS A 238 -17.05 -11.76 -15.54
N SER A 239 -15.86 -11.68 -14.94
CA SER A 239 -15.49 -10.55 -14.07
C SER A 239 -14.03 -10.11 -14.19
N LYS A 240 -13.24 -10.73 -15.09
CA LYS A 240 -11.82 -10.40 -15.26
C LYS A 240 -11.60 -8.92 -15.46
N TYR A 241 -10.67 -8.40 -14.67
CA TYR A 241 -10.30 -7.00 -14.64
C TYR A 241 -8.80 -6.81 -14.92
N ASN A 242 -8.48 -6.48 -16.17
CA ASN A 242 -7.11 -6.21 -16.59
C ASN A 242 -6.91 -4.70 -16.73
N SER A 243 -6.03 -4.14 -15.92
CA SER A 243 -5.79 -2.70 -15.82
C SER A 243 -4.30 -2.37 -15.85
N GLN A 244 -4.02 -1.14 -16.25
CA GLN A 244 -2.71 -0.54 -16.34
C GLN A 244 -2.81 0.85 -15.70
N TYR A 245 -1.88 1.13 -14.80
CA TYR A 245 -1.81 2.37 -14.05
C TYR A 245 -0.53 3.10 -14.41
N TYR A 246 -0.63 4.41 -14.59
CA TYR A 246 0.51 5.29 -14.78
C TYR A 246 0.37 6.47 -13.84
N GLY A 247 1.38 6.72 -13.03
CA GLY A 247 1.36 7.78 -12.04
C GLY A 247 2.58 8.68 -12.10
N ILE A 248 2.39 9.92 -11.66
CA ILE A 248 3.44 10.88 -11.35
C ILE A 248 3.15 11.46 -9.98
N GLY A 249 4.17 11.57 -9.13
CA GLY A 249 4.02 12.17 -7.82
C GLY A 249 5.24 12.95 -7.39
N ILE A 250 5.02 13.86 -6.46
CA ILE A 250 6.04 14.67 -5.80
C ILE A 250 5.78 14.64 -4.30
N GLU A 251 6.85 14.57 -3.54
CA GLU A 251 6.82 14.63 -2.08
C GLU A 251 8.03 15.37 -1.55
N GLY A 252 7.93 15.92 -0.35
CA GLY A 252 9.11 16.38 0.37
C GLY A 252 8.79 17.30 1.54
N VAL A 253 9.86 17.89 2.06
CA VAL A 253 9.83 18.63 3.33
C VAL A 253 10.39 20.04 3.13
N LEU A 254 9.64 21.03 3.63
CA LEU A 254 9.97 22.44 3.63
C LEU A 254 9.88 22.98 5.06
N LYS A 255 10.99 22.92 5.80
CA LYS A 255 11.06 23.26 7.24
C LYS A 255 10.04 22.45 8.03
N ASP A 256 9.01 23.10 8.55
CA ASP A 256 7.98 22.50 9.40
C ASP A 256 6.76 22.01 8.59
N LEU A 257 6.90 21.91 7.27
CA LEU A 257 5.86 21.47 6.35
C LEU A 257 6.30 20.22 5.59
N SER A 258 5.55 19.12 5.70
CA SER A 258 5.64 17.99 4.76
C SER A 258 4.50 18.10 3.74
N TYR A 259 4.73 17.62 2.52
CA TYR A 259 3.66 17.51 1.53
C TYR A 259 3.86 16.34 0.58
N PHE A 260 2.76 15.94 -0.04
CA PHE A 260 2.78 15.08 -1.21
C PHE A 260 1.64 15.42 -2.16
N ALA A 261 1.84 15.12 -3.44
CA ALA A 261 0.79 15.12 -4.45
C ALA A 261 1.09 14.04 -5.49
N GLU A 262 0.08 13.27 -5.86
CA GLU A 262 0.16 12.17 -6.80
C GLU A 262 -1.03 12.22 -7.76
N PHE A 263 -0.76 12.12 -9.05
CA PHE A 263 -1.76 11.99 -10.09
C PHE A 263 -1.59 10.65 -10.79
N ILE A 264 -2.70 9.93 -10.96
CA ILE A 264 -2.74 8.58 -11.50
C ILE A 264 -3.72 8.54 -12.64
N THR A 265 -3.39 7.81 -13.69
CA THR A 265 -4.32 7.41 -14.74
C THR A 265 -4.43 5.90 -14.78
N GLU A 266 -5.63 5.41 -15.03
CA GLU A 266 -5.94 4.00 -15.19
C GLU A 266 -6.53 3.77 -16.58
N GLN A 267 -6.03 2.74 -17.23
CA GLN A 267 -6.47 2.29 -18.53
C GLN A 267 -6.61 0.77 -18.51
N GLY A 268 -7.52 0.21 -19.29
CA GLY A 268 -7.68 -1.25 -19.30
C GLY A 268 -8.93 -1.72 -20.00
N LYS A 269 -9.30 -2.98 -19.73
CA LYS A 269 -10.55 -3.58 -20.21
C LYS A 269 -11.21 -4.38 -19.09
N SER A 270 -12.52 -4.24 -18.96
CA SER A 270 -13.35 -5.03 -18.05
C SER A 270 -14.65 -5.46 -18.72
N TYR A 271 -15.24 -6.56 -18.26
CA TYR A 271 -16.57 -6.99 -18.70
C TYR A 271 -17.64 -6.01 -18.22
N ILE A 272 -18.63 -5.74 -19.08
CA ILE A 272 -19.83 -5.01 -18.69
C ILE A 272 -20.70 -5.95 -17.83
N SER A 273 -21.26 -5.44 -16.74
CA SER A 273 -22.06 -6.24 -15.81
C SER A 273 -23.20 -6.95 -16.54
N GLY A 274 -23.24 -8.29 -16.46
CA GLY A 274 -24.29 -9.10 -17.08
C GLY A 274 -24.14 -9.29 -18.59
N SER A 275 -22.98 -8.97 -19.18
CA SER A 275 -22.69 -9.25 -20.59
C SER A 275 -21.31 -9.86 -20.83
N ASP A 276 -21.17 -10.47 -22.00
CA ASP A 276 -19.90 -11.01 -22.49
C ASP A 276 -19.02 -9.95 -23.18
N GLU A 277 -19.51 -8.71 -23.28
CA GLU A 277 -18.83 -7.61 -23.94
C GLU A 277 -17.84 -6.90 -23.00
N LYS A 278 -16.70 -6.48 -23.55
CA LYS A 278 -15.66 -5.75 -22.81
C LYS A 278 -15.71 -4.26 -23.14
N SER A 279 -15.73 -3.42 -22.11
CA SER A 279 -15.56 -1.97 -22.24
C SER A 279 -14.16 -1.52 -21.85
N SER A 280 -13.71 -0.40 -22.41
CA SER A 280 -12.44 0.23 -22.05
C SER A 280 -12.55 0.98 -20.73
N ILE A 281 -11.61 0.75 -19.82
CA ILE A 281 -11.45 1.53 -18.60
C ILE A 281 -10.65 2.78 -18.95
N LYS A 282 -11.15 3.95 -18.54
CA LYS A 282 -10.44 5.23 -18.59
C LYS A 282 -10.80 6.04 -17.36
N SER A 283 -9.87 6.09 -16.42
CA SER A 283 -10.04 6.76 -15.14
C SER A 283 -8.78 7.53 -14.78
N PHE A 284 -8.91 8.51 -13.90
CA PHE A 284 -7.81 9.18 -13.26
C PHE A 284 -8.10 9.39 -11.79
N GLY A 285 -7.05 9.46 -10.98
CA GLY A 285 -7.10 9.75 -9.57
C GLY A 285 -6.10 10.85 -9.22
N PHE A 286 -6.39 11.57 -8.15
CA PHE A 286 -5.50 12.55 -7.56
C PHE A 286 -5.49 12.34 -6.06
N ASN A 287 -4.31 12.36 -5.44
CA ASN A 287 -4.15 12.26 -4.01
C ASN A 287 -3.12 13.29 -3.55
N SER A 288 -3.40 14.02 -2.49
CA SER A 288 -2.49 15.04 -1.95
C SER A 288 -2.66 15.20 -0.45
N GLY A 289 -1.57 15.56 0.21
CA GLY A 289 -1.57 15.86 1.63
C GLY A 289 -0.54 16.91 1.98
N ILE A 290 -0.81 17.62 3.08
CA ILE A 290 0.06 18.62 3.68
C ILE A 290 -0.02 18.45 5.19
N ASP A 291 1.13 18.29 5.83
CA ASP A 291 1.24 18.29 7.29
C ASP A 291 2.10 19.47 7.72
N TYR A 292 1.60 20.30 8.64
CA TYR A 292 2.31 21.46 9.17
C TYR A 292 2.48 21.34 10.67
N PHE A 293 3.74 21.30 11.12
CA PHE A 293 4.14 21.16 12.51
C PHE A 293 4.45 22.53 13.10
N PHE A 294 3.83 22.87 14.22
CA PHE A 294 4.12 24.11 14.91
C PHE A 294 5.26 23.91 15.89
N SER A 295 6.28 24.78 15.83
CA SER A 295 7.35 24.86 16.83
C SER A 295 6.86 25.54 18.13
N LEU A 296 5.84 24.96 18.77
CA LEU A 296 5.28 25.40 20.05
C LEU A 296 5.43 24.28 21.09
N PRO A 297 5.42 24.58 22.39
CA PRO A 297 5.25 23.55 23.42
C PRO A 297 4.03 22.68 23.09
N LEU A 298 4.16 21.36 23.23
CA LEU A 298 3.20 20.32 22.81
C LEU A 298 3.22 19.93 21.33
N ASN A 299 4.09 20.52 20.49
CA ASN A 299 4.27 20.17 19.07
C ASN A 299 2.95 19.94 18.29
N PRO A 300 1.99 20.87 18.33
CA PRO A 300 0.73 20.67 17.63
C PRO A 300 0.97 20.60 16.11
N ALA A 301 0.13 19.86 15.40
CA ALA A 301 0.19 19.73 13.95
C ALA A 301 -1.17 19.96 13.29
N ILE A 302 -1.16 20.51 12.07
CA ILE A 302 -2.34 20.57 11.18
C ILE A 302 -2.08 19.65 10.00
N ILE A 303 -3.03 18.77 9.74
CA ILE A 303 -2.96 17.79 8.65
C ILE A 303 -4.15 18.02 7.72
N LEU A 304 -3.87 18.18 6.43
CA LEU A 304 -4.88 18.38 5.39
C LEU A 304 -4.64 17.37 4.28
N GLN A 305 -5.67 16.59 3.94
CA GLN A 305 -5.61 15.60 2.87
C GLN A 305 -6.79 15.73 1.93
N TYR A 306 -6.53 15.43 0.67
CA TYR A 306 -7.52 15.44 -0.39
C TYR A 306 -7.24 14.32 -1.38
N SER A 307 -8.26 13.49 -1.61
CA SER A 307 -8.23 12.42 -2.59
C SER A 307 -9.43 12.53 -3.52
N TYR A 308 -9.22 12.25 -4.79
CA TYR A 308 -10.23 12.27 -5.84
C TYR A 308 -10.01 11.09 -6.79
N GLY A 309 -11.10 10.45 -7.23
CA GLY A 309 -11.08 9.43 -8.27
C GLY A 309 -12.21 9.68 -9.25
N SER A 310 -11.91 9.65 -10.55
CA SER A 310 -12.93 9.76 -11.58
C SER A 310 -13.73 8.45 -11.61
N GLY A 311 -15.02 8.52 -11.27
CA GLY A 311 -15.94 7.40 -11.43
C GLY A 311 -16.39 7.24 -12.89
N ASP A 312 -16.82 6.03 -13.24
CA ASP A 312 -17.53 5.76 -14.48
C ASP A 312 -18.95 6.37 -14.42
N LYS A 313 -19.35 7.12 -15.45
CA LYS A 313 -20.68 7.74 -15.55
C LYS A 313 -21.78 6.70 -15.77
N ASP A 314 -21.43 5.54 -16.35
CA ASP A 314 -22.38 4.54 -16.83
C ASP A 314 -22.38 3.25 -15.99
N ARG A 315 -21.51 3.15 -14.97
CA ARG A 315 -21.56 2.06 -14.01
C ARG A 315 -22.75 2.27 -13.08
N SER A 316 -23.72 1.36 -13.16
CA SER A 316 -24.84 1.27 -12.23
C SER A 316 -24.37 1.03 -10.79
N SER A 317 -23.94 2.10 -10.14
CA SER A 317 -23.65 2.22 -8.71
C SER A 317 -22.51 1.34 -8.16
N VAL A 318 -21.47 2.01 -7.63
CA VAL A 318 -20.78 1.54 -6.41
C VAL A 318 -21.10 2.51 -5.26
N LYS A 319 -22.29 3.13 -5.31
CA LYS A 319 -22.74 4.21 -4.43
C LYS A 319 -23.57 3.61 -3.29
N SER A 320 -22.95 3.54 -2.10
CA SER A 320 -23.54 3.28 -0.78
C SER A 320 -23.86 1.82 -0.40
N PRO A 321 -23.63 1.41 0.87
CA PRO A 321 -24.15 0.15 1.43
C PRO A 321 -25.69 0.11 1.48
N THR A 322 -26.36 1.23 1.18
CA THR A 322 -27.82 1.32 0.99
C THR A 322 -28.21 2.39 -0.03
N GLN A 323 -28.90 1.97 -1.09
CA GLN A 323 -29.33 2.74 -2.25
C GLN A 323 -30.49 3.73 -1.93
N ILE A 324 -30.51 4.91 -2.56
CA ILE A 324 -31.75 5.57 -3.04
C ILE A 324 -31.49 6.14 -4.45
N ALA A 325 -32.45 5.96 -5.36
CA ALA A 325 -32.38 6.29 -6.77
C ALA A 325 -32.34 7.81 -7.05
N GLY A 326 -31.51 8.23 -8.02
CA GLY A 326 -31.73 9.46 -8.78
C GLY A 326 -30.72 10.62 -8.65
N SER A 327 -29.45 10.44 -8.28
CA SER A 327 -28.48 11.56 -8.27
C SER A 327 -27.21 11.38 -9.12
N THR A 328 -27.02 12.39 -9.96
CA THR A 328 -25.84 12.75 -10.76
C THR A 328 -24.66 13.18 -9.87
N GLY A 329 -23.47 12.64 -10.17
CA GLY A 329 -22.17 13.26 -9.85
C GLY A 329 -21.71 13.36 -8.38
N ASP A 330 -20.42 13.03 -8.20
CA ASP A 330 -19.44 13.73 -7.33
C ASP A 330 -18.92 13.13 -6.01
N ALA A 331 -17.60 13.38 -5.90
CA ALA A 331 -16.64 13.54 -4.80
C ALA A 331 -16.83 12.81 -3.46
N LEU A 332 -15.73 12.18 -3.01
CA LEU A 332 -15.52 11.78 -1.62
C LEU A 332 -14.34 12.62 -1.10
N ALA A 333 -14.65 13.73 -0.41
CA ALA A 333 -13.68 14.49 0.35
C ALA A 333 -13.76 14.01 1.80
N LEU A 334 -12.74 13.28 2.26
CA LEU A 334 -12.59 12.94 3.67
C LEU A 334 -11.81 14.08 4.35
N TYR A 335 -12.52 14.93 5.11
CA TYR A 335 -11.90 15.90 6.01
C TYR A 335 -11.72 15.24 7.37
N THR A 336 -10.51 14.78 7.69
CA THR A 336 -10.19 14.32 9.05
C THR A 336 -9.56 15.49 9.79
N LEU A 337 -10.24 16.01 10.81
CA LEU A 337 -9.74 17.05 11.71
C LEU A 337 -9.55 16.41 13.08
N GLU A 338 -8.33 15.97 13.39
CA GLU A 338 -8.00 15.35 14.66
C GLU A 338 -7.15 16.29 15.52
N HIS A 339 -7.58 16.48 16.76
CA HIS A 339 -6.86 17.21 17.80
C HIS A 339 -6.28 16.16 18.76
N PHE A 340 -4.98 15.93 18.73
CA PHE A 340 -4.31 15.13 19.76
C PHE A 340 -3.88 16.05 20.91
N LEU A 341 -4.49 15.85 22.08
CA LEU A 341 -4.00 16.33 23.37
C LEU A 341 -3.34 15.14 24.05
N GLU A 342 -2.01 15.10 24.04
CA GLU A 342 -1.25 14.13 24.81
C GLU A 342 -0.84 14.77 26.14
N ASP A 343 -1.60 14.46 27.20
CA ASP A 343 -1.24 14.82 28.57
C ASP A 343 -0.11 13.88 29.03
N MET A 344 1.13 14.38 29.03
CA MET A 344 2.24 13.70 29.70
C MET A 344 2.19 13.96 31.21
N LEU A 345 2.15 12.88 32.00
CA LEU A 345 2.69 12.85 33.36
C LEU A 345 4.10 12.27 33.33
#